data_AF-A0A8H5FSM5-F1
#
_entry.id   AF-A0A8H5FSM5-F1
#
_cell.length_a   1.000
_cell.length_b   1.000
_cell.length_c   1.000
_cell.angle_alpha   90.00
_cell.angle_beta   90.00
_cell.angle_gamma   90.00
#
_symmetry.space_group_name_H-M   'P 1'
#
loop_
_entity.id
_entity.type
_entity.pdbx_description
1 polymer ?
#
loop_
_entity_poly.entity_id
_entity_poly.type
_entity_poly.pdbx_seq_one_letter_code
_entity_poly.pdbx_strand_id
1 'polypeptide(L)'
;MDFAYGKPAVGSLSGRQFQPIKQAIDLLHSHDLVFGDLRPPNILVSDETVMIIDFDWCGKAGEARYPASLNTDEELGWPDGVAPDSTMMKEHDLFMLKKMRAHCI
;
A
#
# COMPACT_ATOMS: atom_id res chain seq x y z
N MET A 1 14.60 -15.60 10.68
CA MET A 1 13.48 -14.70 10.37
C MET A 1 13.33 -13.81 11.57
N ASP A 2 13.69 -12.54 11.45
CA ASP A 2 13.48 -11.56 12.51
C ASP A 2 12.02 -11.09 12.45
N PHE A 3 11.36 -11.01 13.60
CA PHE A 3 9.98 -10.55 13.67
C PHE A 3 9.94 -9.02 13.71
N ALA A 4 9.08 -8.43 12.89
CA ALA A 4 8.75 -7.02 12.98
C ALA A 4 7.69 -6.82 14.09
N TYR A 5 7.99 -6.00 15.09
CA TYR A 5 7.03 -5.62 16.12
C TYR A 5 6.26 -4.38 15.70
N GLY A 6 4.93 -4.41 15.82
CA GLY A 6 4.06 -3.29 15.51
C GLY A 6 2.60 -3.71 15.53
N LYS A 7 1.69 -2.74 15.57
CA LYS A 7 0.26 -2.97 15.35
C LYS A 7 -0.09 -2.55 13.92
N PRO A 8 -1.01 -3.25 13.24
CA PRO A 8 -1.57 -2.73 12.00
C PRO A 8 -2.06 -1.30 12.19
N ALA A 9 -1.91 -0.46 11.17
CA ALA A 9 -2.40 0.91 11.23
C ALA A 9 -3.91 0.91 11.50
N VAL A 10 -4.31 1.60 12.56
CA VAL A 10 -5.71 1.80 12.95
C VAL A 10 -6.00 3.30 13.01
N GLY A 11 -7.09 3.73 12.38
CA GLY A 11 -7.48 5.14 12.33
C GLY A 11 -6.51 6.03 11.54
N SER A 12 -6.53 7.32 11.89
CA SER A 12 -5.80 8.39 11.21
C SER A 12 -4.28 8.34 11.46
N LEU A 13 -3.46 8.34 10.42
CA LEU A 13 -1.99 8.49 10.57
C LEU A 13 -1.61 9.96 10.75
N SER A 14 -0.76 10.25 11.74
CA SER A 14 -0.16 11.58 11.85
C SER A 14 0.76 11.88 10.65
N GLY A 15 1.00 13.16 10.35
CA GLY A 15 1.92 13.54 9.27
C GLY A 15 3.33 12.93 9.43
N ARG A 16 3.79 12.74 10.68
CA ARG A 16 5.06 12.08 10.98
C ARG A 16 5.03 10.59 10.64
N GLN A 17 3.92 9.90 10.89
CA GLN A 17 3.75 8.47 10.57
C GLN A 17 3.51 8.23 9.08
N PHE A 18 2.89 9.18 8.39
CA PHE A 18 2.64 9.09 6.96
C PHE A 18 3.93 9.24 6.12
N GLN A 19 4.86 10.07 6.58
CA GLN A 19 6.06 10.42 5.81
C GLN A 19 6.93 9.19 5.42
N PRO A 20 7.23 8.24 6.33
CA PRO A 20 7.95 7.02 5.98
C PRO A 20 7.25 6.16 4.92
N ILE A 21 5.92 6.05 4.98
CA ILE A 21 5.13 5.29 4.00
C ILE A 21 5.28 5.93 2.62
N LYS A 22 5.12 7.25 2.53
CA LYS A 22 5.32 7.97 1.28
C LYS A 22 6.74 7.76 0.73
N GLN A 23 7.77 7.84 1.58
CA GLN A 23 9.16 7.65 1.16
C GLN A 23 9.41 6.23 0.64
N ALA A 24 8.83 5.21 1.27
CA ALA A 24 8.93 3.83 0.80
C ALA A 24 8.26 3.63 -0.57
N ILE A 25 7.06 4.20 -0.77
CA ILE A 25 6.38 4.16 -2.08
C ILE A 25 7.16 4.94 -3.15
N ASP A 26 7.65 6.14 -2.84
CA ASP A 26 8.49 6.91 -3.77
C ASP A 26 9.75 6.12 -4.17
N LEU A 27 10.35 5.37 -3.24
CA LEU A 27 11.52 4.53 -3.48
C LEU A 27 11.21 3.32 -4.38
N LEU A 28 10.09 2.64 -4.17
CA LEU A 28 9.65 1.56 -5.07
C LEU A 28 9.42 2.12 -6.48
N HIS A 29 8.70 3.23 -6.57
CA HIS A 29 8.35 3.85 -7.84
C HIS A 29 9.58 4.36 -8.61
N SER A 30 10.64 4.80 -7.93
CA SER A 30 11.90 5.19 -8.58
C SER A 30 12.67 4.02 -9.20
N HIS A 31 12.32 2.79 -8.84
CA HIS A 31 12.86 1.54 -9.39
C HIS A 31 11.86 0.81 -10.31
N ASP A 32 10.82 1.51 -10.77
CA ASP A 32 9.73 0.94 -11.57
C ASP A 32 9.00 -0.23 -10.91
N LEU A 33 8.97 -0.24 -9.57
CA LEU A 33 8.18 -1.17 -8.79
C LEU A 33 6.89 -0.51 -8.31
N VAL A 34 5.83 -1.30 -8.21
CA VAL A 34 4.57 -0.98 -7.56
C VAL A 34 4.38 -1.92 -6.39
N PHE A 35 3.79 -1.42 -5.30
CA PHE A 35 3.52 -2.23 -4.12
C PHE A 35 2.25 -3.08 -4.33
N GLY A 36 1.21 -2.50 -4.93
CA GLY A 36 0.00 -3.21 -5.34
C GLY A 36 -1.05 -3.29 -4.24
N ASP A 37 -0.66 -3.60 -2.99
CA ASP A 37 -1.59 -3.81 -1.88
C ASP A 37 -1.50 -2.77 -0.75
N LEU A 38 -1.41 -1.49 -1.09
CA LEU A 38 -1.18 -0.44 -0.09
C LEU A 38 -2.46 -0.14 0.73
N ARG A 39 -2.62 -0.81 1.88
CA ARG A 39 -3.78 -0.68 2.77
C ARG A 39 -3.39 -0.73 4.24
N PRO A 40 -4.23 -0.23 5.19
CA PRO A 40 -3.90 -0.21 6.60
C PRO A 40 -3.44 -1.55 7.21
N PRO A 41 -3.99 -2.72 6.84
CA PRO A 41 -3.50 -4.01 7.33
C PRO A 41 -2.02 -4.29 7.00
N ASN A 42 -1.52 -3.71 5.90
CA ASN A 42 -0.16 -3.90 5.40
C ASN A 42 0.79 -2.78 5.87
N ILE A 43 0.35 -1.95 6.83
CA ILE A 43 1.16 -0.94 7.48
C ILE A 43 1.30 -1.31 8.96
N LEU A 44 2.52 -1.51 9.43
CA LEU A 44 2.81 -1.64 10.85
C LEU A 44 3.23 -0.29 11.43
N VAL A 45 2.61 0.08 12.54
CA VAL A 45 2.95 1.27 13.31
C VAL A 45 3.37 0.84 14.71
N SER A 46 4.50 1.39 15.16
CA SER A 46 4.96 1.36 16.55
C SER A 46 5.24 2.79 17.01
N ASP A 47 5.64 2.96 18.28
CA ASP A 47 6.00 4.27 18.83
C ASP A 47 7.23 4.88 18.12
N GLU A 48 8.07 4.04 17.51
CA GLU A 48 9.36 4.43 16.93
C GLU A 48 9.38 4.32 15.39
N THR A 49 8.57 3.42 14.81
CA THR A 49 8.68 3.05 13.39
C THR A 49 7.34 2.91 12.70
N VAL A 50 7.37 3.18 11.39
CA VAL A 50 6.29 2.83 10.47
C VAL A 50 6.89 2.00 9.34
N MET A 51 6.30 0.85 9.06
CA MET A 51 6.78 -0.11 8.07
C MET A 51 5.64 -0.54 7.15
N ILE A 52 5.95 -0.67 5.86
CA ILE A 52 5.10 -1.39 4.91
C ILE A 52 5.52 -2.86 4.98
N ILE A 53 4.56 -3.78 5.08
CA ILE A 53 4.77 -5.23 5.13
C ILE A 53 3.94 -5.91 4.04
N ASP A 54 4.15 -7.21 3.83
CA ASP A 54 3.42 -8.03 2.86
C ASP A 54 3.65 -7.57 1.40
N PHE A 55 4.81 -7.94 0.85
CA PHE A 55 5.27 -7.58 -0.50
C PHE A 55 4.90 -8.62 -1.55
N ASP A 56 3.99 -9.55 -1.27
CA ASP A 56 3.70 -10.68 -2.17
C ASP A 56 3.17 -10.24 -3.55
N TRP A 57 2.56 -9.05 -3.63
CA TRP A 57 2.07 -8.48 -4.89
C TRP A 57 3.06 -7.47 -5.51
N CYS A 58 4.14 -7.12 -4.82
CA CYS A 58 5.06 -6.12 -5.30
C CYS A 58 5.74 -6.59 -6.59
N GLY A 59 5.77 -5.73 -7.60
CA GLY A 59 6.29 -6.11 -8.91
C GLY A 59 6.49 -4.93 -9.83
N LYS A 60 6.91 -5.19 -11.07
CA LYS A 60 7.23 -4.14 -12.04
C LYS A 60 5.97 -3.42 -12.54
N ALA A 61 5.98 -2.09 -12.51
CA ALA A 61 4.91 -1.25 -12.99
C ALA A 61 4.61 -1.54 -14.47
N GLY A 62 3.33 -1.71 -14.82
CA GLY A 62 2.93 -2.01 -16.20
C GLY A 62 3.14 -3.46 -16.64
N GLU A 63 3.74 -4.32 -15.81
CA GLU A 63 3.99 -5.74 -16.12
C GLU A 63 3.36 -6.68 -15.10
N ALA A 64 3.54 -6.40 -13.82
CA ALA A 64 2.96 -7.19 -12.74
C ALA A 64 1.42 -7.05 -12.73
N ARG A 65 0.73 -8.10 -12.29
CA ARG A 65 -0.75 -8.18 -12.30
C ARG A 65 -1.29 -8.45 -10.90
N TYR A 66 -2.48 -7.92 -10.63
CA TYR A 66 -3.25 -8.36 -9.47
C TYR A 66 -3.62 -9.84 -9.59
N PRO A 67 -3.78 -10.56 -8.46
CA PRO A 67 -4.21 -11.94 -8.51
C PRO A 67 -5.65 -12.06 -9.06
N ALA A 68 -5.94 -13.16 -9.75
CA ALA A 68 -7.31 -13.50 -10.18
C ALA A 68 -8.31 -13.59 -9.00
N SER A 69 -7.81 -13.83 -7.79
CA SER A 69 -8.59 -13.88 -6.55
C SER A 69 -8.67 -12.54 -5.81
N LEU A 70 -8.36 -11.42 -6.48
CA LEU A 70 -8.46 -10.08 -5.89
C LEU A 70 -9.86 -9.87 -5.28
N ASN A 71 -9.91 -9.47 -4.01
CA ASN A 71 -11.17 -9.07 -3.37
C ASN A 71 -11.64 -7.73 -3.95
N THR A 72 -12.80 -7.72 -4.61
CA THR A 72 -13.40 -6.55 -5.27
C THR A 72 -14.51 -5.91 -4.44
N ASP A 73 -14.56 -6.16 -3.14
CA ASP A 73 -15.51 -5.49 -2.24
C ASP A 73 -15.39 -3.95 -2.36
N GLU A 74 -16.52 -3.28 -2.51
CA GLU A 74 -16.60 -1.82 -2.66
C GLU A 74 -16.02 -1.09 -1.44
N GLU A 75 -16.08 -1.70 -0.24
CA GLU A 75 -15.51 -1.12 0.98
C GLU A 75 -13.98 -0.96 0.91
N LEU A 76 -13.30 -1.82 0.14
CA LEU A 76 -11.87 -1.67 -0.10
C LEU A 76 -11.56 -0.43 -0.93
N GLY A 77 -12.52 0.00 -1.76
CA GLY A 77 -12.49 1.20 -2.60
C GLY A 77 -11.19 1.34 -3.37
N TRP A 78 -10.90 0.33 -4.19
CA TRP A 78 -9.78 0.30 -5.12
C TRP A 78 -9.87 1.44 -6.15
N PRO A 79 -8.73 1.91 -6.70
CA PRO A 79 -8.73 2.87 -7.79
C PRO A 79 -9.30 2.30 -9.09
N ASP A 80 -9.73 3.18 -9.99
CA ASP A 80 -10.12 2.82 -11.35
C ASP A 80 -9.01 2.02 -12.05
N GLY A 81 -9.40 0.97 -12.77
CA GLY A 81 -8.47 0.07 -13.49
C GLY A 81 -7.96 -1.12 -12.67
N VAL A 82 -8.23 -1.15 -11.36
CA VAL A 82 -7.95 -2.31 -10.52
C VAL A 82 -9.07 -3.34 -10.65
N ALA A 83 -8.71 -4.53 -11.11
CA ALA A 83 -9.60 -5.68 -11.26
C ALA A 83 -8.78 -6.98 -11.20
N PRO A 84 -9.40 -8.16 -11.02
CA PRO A 84 -8.72 -9.43 -11.16
C PRO A 84 -7.90 -9.53 -12.46
N ASP A 85 -6.67 -10.00 -12.36
CA ASP A 85 -5.69 -10.11 -13.45
C ASP A 85 -5.32 -8.79 -14.14
N SER A 86 -5.78 -7.63 -13.67
CA SER A 86 -5.43 -6.34 -14.27
C SER A 86 -3.98 -5.96 -13.96
N THR A 87 -3.39 -5.17 -14.84
CA THR A 87 -2.00 -4.71 -14.70
C THR A 87 -1.88 -3.69 -13.58
N MET A 88 -0.88 -3.86 -12.71
CA MET A 88 -0.60 -2.92 -11.63
C MET A 88 0.17 -1.70 -12.14
N MET A 89 -0.30 -0.52 -11.74
CA MET A 89 0.21 0.77 -12.17
C MET A 89 0.57 1.63 -10.96
N LYS A 90 1.55 2.55 -11.11
CA LYS A 90 2.00 3.43 -10.00
C LYS A 90 0.87 4.28 -9.47
N GLU A 91 -0.06 4.68 -10.35
CA GLU A 91 -1.26 5.43 -10.03
C GLU A 91 -2.16 4.71 -9.02
N HIS A 92 -2.16 3.38 -9.00
CA HIS A 92 -2.93 2.62 -8.03
C HIS A 92 -2.38 2.82 -6.61
N ASP A 93 -1.06 2.69 -6.42
CA ASP A 93 -0.40 2.98 -5.14
C ASP A 93 -0.62 4.44 -4.73
N LEU A 94 -0.48 5.38 -5.66
CA LEU A 94 -0.66 6.82 -5.38
C LEU A 94 -2.08 7.14 -4.92
N PHE A 95 -3.09 6.52 -5.54
CA PHE A 95 -4.47 6.66 -5.12
C PHE A 95 -4.67 6.12 -3.71
N MET A 96 -4.17 4.91 -3.43
CA MET A 96 -4.30 4.30 -2.11
C MET A 96 -3.53 5.08 -1.03
N LEU A 97 -2.36 5.61 -1.37
CA LEU A 97 -1.57 6.49 -0.49
C LEU A 97 -2.32 7.80 -0.18
N LYS A 98 -2.96 8.40 -1.19
CA LYS A 98 -3.81 9.58 -1.00
C LYS A 98 -5.02 9.27 -0.14
N LYS A 99 -5.68 8.12 -0.38
CA LYS A 99 -6.81 7.63 0.41
C LYS A 99 -6.41 7.47 1.88
N MET A 100 -5.26 6.85 2.14
CA MET A 100 -4.70 6.67 3.48
C MET A 100 -4.40 8.00 4.18
N ARG A 101 -3.95 9.02 3.44
CA ARG A 101 -3.78 10.37 3.99
C ARG A 101 -5.09 11.08 4.30
N ALA A 102 -6.13 10.82 3.49
CA ALA A 102 -7.43 11.48 3.57
C ALA A 102 -8.39 10.82 4.57
N HIS A 103 -8.20 9.53 4.89
CA HIS A 103 -8.96 8.82 5.92
C HIS A 103 -8.40 9.16 7.29
N CYS A 104 -8.59 10.43 7.67
CA CYS A 104 -8.75 10.76 9.08
C CYS A 104 -10.21 10.53 9.47
N ILE A 105 -10.50 9.44 10.17
CA ILE A 105 -11.72 9.25 10.97
C ILE A 105 -11.32 9.19 12.44
#